data_AF-A0A7W9EQZ6-F1
#
_entry.id   AF-A0A7W9EQZ6-F1
#
_cell.length_a   1.000
_cell.length_b   1.000
_cell.length_c   1.000
_cell.angle_alpha   90.00
_cell.angle_beta   90.00
_cell.angle_gamma   90.00
#
_symmetry.space_group_name_H-M   'P 1'
#
loop_
_entity.id
_entity.type
_entity.pdbx_description
1 polymer ?
#
loop_
_entity_poly.entity_id
_entity_poly.type
_entity_poly.pdbx_seq_one_letter_code
_entity_poly.pdbx_strand_id
1 'polypeptide(L)'
;MTYRFAYLLAAAALPLAPAAQAQQAPAAAPAAADAPWPEAWFEIFKLAPGKQEEFIRRIAQADEVAAAGGFPPIQLFFHENGADFDVILFKPVTGIEPTPEQAAAMDRKRKELGMPSGPAYFVNIRELVAEHSDSKTYGPLSAATWLAKLDKWRAENPPRKPTGAAQ
;
A
#
# COMPACT_ATOMS: atom_id res chain seq x y z
N MET A 1 63.94 -24.13 39.36
CA MET A 1 63.22 -22.87 39.61
C MET A 1 63.48 -21.94 38.44
N THR A 2 62.42 -21.63 37.68
CA THR A 2 62.06 -20.40 36.92
C THR A 2 61.44 -20.80 35.58
N TYR A 3 60.10 -20.88 35.55
CA TYR A 3 59.32 -21.01 34.33
C TYR A 3 59.05 -19.60 33.79
N ARG A 4 59.55 -19.30 32.58
CA ARG A 4 59.26 -18.07 31.85
C ARG A 4 57.90 -18.22 31.15
N PHE A 5 56.92 -17.45 31.60
CA PHE A 5 55.66 -17.23 30.88
C PHE A 5 55.90 -16.25 29.73
N ALA A 6 55.66 -16.70 28.49
CA ALA A 6 55.49 -15.81 27.35
C ALA A 6 53.98 -15.58 27.16
N TYR A 7 53.54 -14.33 27.32
CA TYR A 7 52.17 -13.92 27.03
C TYR A 7 51.98 -13.82 25.50
N LEU A 8 51.07 -14.63 24.97
CA LEU A 8 50.50 -14.43 23.64
C LEU A 8 49.43 -13.32 23.73
N LEU A 9 49.67 -12.22 23.01
CA LEU A 9 48.66 -11.19 22.74
C LEU A 9 47.66 -11.73 21.70
N ALA A 10 46.44 -12.05 22.14
CA ALA A 10 45.32 -12.28 21.23
C ALA A 10 44.67 -10.93 20.88
N ALA A 11 44.85 -10.47 19.64
CA ALA A 11 44.15 -9.31 19.11
C ALA A 11 42.69 -9.69 18.80
N ALA A 12 41.74 -9.14 19.55
CA ALA A 12 40.31 -9.28 19.25
C ALA A 12 39.96 -8.40 18.04
N ALA A 13 39.70 -9.01 16.90
CA ALA A 13 39.09 -8.35 15.76
C ALA A 13 37.57 -8.26 15.98
N LEU A 14 37.07 -7.05 16.26
CA LEU A 14 35.64 -6.75 16.25
C LEU A 14 35.18 -6.56 14.79
N PRO A 15 34.13 -7.25 14.31
CA PRO A 15 33.57 -6.96 13.00
C PRO A 15 32.79 -5.64 13.04
N LEU A 16 33.15 -4.72 12.14
CA LEU A 16 32.38 -3.53 11.82
C LEU A 16 31.06 -3.97 11.16
N ALA A 17 29.96 -3.96 11.93
CA ALA A 17 28.62 -4.06 11.37
C ALA A 17 28.27 -2.74 10.67
N PRO A 18 27.70 -2.76 9.45
CA PRO A 18 27.19 -1.55 8.82
C PRO A 18 26.00 -1.03 9.62
N ALA A 19 26.07 0.21 10.07
CA ALA A 19 24.94 0.89 10.68
C ALA A 19 23.82 1.00 9.64
N ALA A 20 22.74 0.25 9.82
CA ALA A 20 21.50 0.48 9.09
C ALA A 20 20.99 1.87 9.48
N GLN A 21 21.24 2.86 8.62
CA GLN A 21 20.59 4.16 8.73
C GLN A 21 19.10 3.92 8.54
N ALA A 22 18.35 3.94 9.64
CA ALA A 22 16.91 4.01 9.61
C ALA A 22 16.55 5.28 8.83
N GLN A 23 16.15 5.11 7.58
CA GLN A 23 15.71 6.20 6.73
C GLN A 23 14.42 6.73 7.34
N GLN A 24 14.54 7.81 8.12
CA GLN A 24 13.39 8.52 8.67
C GLN A 24 12.49 8.91 7.50
N ALA A 25 11.27 8.35 7.50
CA ALA A 25 10.26 8.72 6.53
C ALA A 25 10.10 10.25 6.56
N PRO A 26 10.15 10.94 5.41
CA PRO A 26 9.99 12.38 5.38
C PRO A 26 8.68 12.77 6.08
N ALA A 27 8.75 13.70 7.03
CA ALA A 27 7.57 14.26 7.65
C ALA A 27 6.69 14.86 6.53
N ALA A 28 5.44 14.41 6.45
CA ALA A 28 4.51 14.90 5.44
C ALA A 28 4.39 16.44 5.55
N ALA A 29 4.80 17.15 4.50
CA ALA A 29 4.57 18.58 4.41
C ALA A 29 3.07 18.86 4.49
N PRO A 30 2.62 19.94 5.16
CA PRO A 30 1.21 20.27 5.24
C PRO A 30 0.64 20.40 3.83
N ALA A 31 -0.30 19.52 3.49
CA ALA A 31 -1.00 19.55 2.21
C ALA A 31 -1.61 20.93 2.00
N ALA A 32 -1.38 21.53 0.83
CA ALA A 32 -2.00 22.80 0.46
C ALA A 32 -3.52 22.70 0.66
N ALA A 33 -4.12 23.73 1.25
CA ALA A 33 -5.54 23.71 1.65
C ALA A 33 -6.49 23.33 0.50
N ASP A 34 -6.11 23.66 -0.74
CA ASP A 34 -6.91 23.45 -1.96
C ASP A 34 -6.48 22.23 -2.80
N ALA A 35 -5.48 21.47 -2.38
CA ALA A 35 -5.16 20.21 -3.05
C ALA A 35 -6.34 19.22 -2.94
N PRO A 36 -6.60 18.40 -3.97
CA PRO A 36 -7.54 17.29 -3.88
C PRO A 36 -7.27 16.43 -2.65
N TRP A 37 -8.31 15.80 -2.10
CA TRP A 37 -8.12 14.83 -1.03
C TRP A 37 -7.22 13.71 -1.53
N PRO A 38 -6.21 13.27 -0.75
CA PRO A 38 -5.47 12.07 -1.10
C PRO A 38 -6.46 10.90 -1.13
N GLU A 39 -6.30 10.01 -2.09
CA GLU A 39 -7.16 8.84 -2.26
C GLU A 39 -6.37 7.55 -2.06
N ALA A 40 -7.03 6.55 -1.50
CA ALA A 40 -6.49 5.22 -1.31
C ALA A 40 -7.54 4.17 -1.67
N TRP A 41 -7.12 3.11 -2.36
CA TRP A 41 -7.96 1.98 -2.72
C TRP A 41 -7.51 0.74 -1.95
N PHE A 42 -8.48 0.13 -1.27
CA PHE A 42 -8.31 -1.11 -0.54
C PHE A 42 -9.22 -2.17 -1.15
N GLU A 43 -8.64 -3.32 -1.46
CA GLU A 43 -9.38 -4.54 -1.81
C GLU A 43 -9.24 -5.50 -0.64
N ILE A 44 -10.36 -5.93 -0.08
CA ILE A 44 -10.40 -6.78 1.11
C ILE A 44 -10.92 -8.14 0.67
N PHE A 45 -10.14 -9.19 0.94
CA PHE A 45 -10.45 -10.55 0.53
C PHE A 45 -10.57 -11.49 1.71
N LYS A 46 -11.62 -12.31 1.66
CA LYS A 46 -11.65 -13.63 2.28
C LYS A 46 -11.36 -14.66 1.20
N LEU A 47 -10.30 -15.42 1.36
CA LEU A 47 -9.81 -16.37 0.37
C LEU A 47 -10.57 -17.70 0.49
N ALA A 48 -10.66 -18.42 -0.62
CA ALA A 48 -11.18 -19.78 -0.59
C ALA A 48 -10.24 -20.69 0.24
N PRO A 49 -10.77 -21.71 0.95
CA PRO A 49 -9.95 -22.59 1.78
C PRO A 49 -8.76 -23.20 1.02
N GLY A 50 -7.55 -23.06 1.57
CA GLY A 50 -6.31 -23.59 0.99
C GLY A 50 -5.74 -22.79 -0.19
N LYS A 51 -6.34 -21.66 -0.57
CA LYS A 51 -5.93 -20.86 -1.75
C LYS A 51 -4.99 -19.68 -1.45
N GLN A 52 -4.56 -19.51 -0.20
CA GLN A 52 -3.74 -18.36 0.21
C GLN A 52 -2.43 -18.25 -0.57
N GLU A 53 -1.65 -19.33 -0.67
CA GLU A 53 -0.38 -19.31 -1.41
C GLU A 53 -0.60 -19.02 -2.90
N GLU A 54 -1.59 -19.66 -3.52
CA GLU A 54 -1.93 -19.47 -4.93
C GLU A 54 -2.34 -18.02 -5.23
N PHE A 55 -3.15 -17.43 -4.34
CA PHE A 55 -3.51 -16.02 -4.41
C PHE A 55 -2.28 -15.10 -4.29
N ILE A 56 -1.39 -15.33 -3.33
CA ILE A 56 -0.17 -14.51 -3.15
C ILE A 56 0.73 -14.60 -4.39
N ARG A 57 0.93 -15.81 -4.94
CA ARG A 57 1.69 -15.99 -6.19
C ARG A 57 1.03 -15.26 -7.36
N ARG A 58 -0.29 -15.21 -7.40
CA ARG A 58 -1.04 -14.46 -8.42
C ARG A 58 -0.84 -12.95 -8.29
N ILE A 59 -0.78 -12.42 -7.06
CA ILE A 59 -0.45 -11.01 -6.83
C ILE A 59 0.99 -10.70 -7.23
N ALA A 60 1.95 -11.58 -6.92
CA ALA A 60 3.33 -11.41 -7.36
C ALA A 60 3.46 -11.31 -8.90
N GLN A 61 2.69 -12.10 -9.65
CA GLN A 61 2.62 -11.96 -11.12
C GLN A 61 2.05 -10.60 -11.55
N ALA A 62 1.05 -10.08 -10.83
CA ALA A 62 0.50 -8.76 -11.10
C ALA A 62 1.54 -7.65 -10.80
N ASP A 63 2.37 -7.82 -9.76
CA ASP A 63 3.47 -6.90 -9.45
C ASP A 63 4.56 -6.91 -10.53
N GLU A 64 4.88 -8.07 -11.12
CA GLU A 64 5.78 -8.14 -12.27
C GLU A 64 5.23 -7.36 -13.49
N VAL A 65 3.92 -7.45 -13.73
CA VAL A 65 3.24 -6.65 -14.76
C VAL A 65 3.32 -5.16 -14.42
N ALA A 66 3.02 -4.77 -13.19
CA ALA A 66 3.10 -3.37 -12.74
C ALA A 66 4.53 -2.81 -12.90
N ALA A 67 5.54 -3.58 -12.52
CA ALA A 67 6.95 -3.21 -12.66
C ALA A 67 7.35 -2.97 -14.13
N ALA A 68 6.82 -3.75 -15.07
CA ALA A 68 7.05 -3.53 -16.51
C ALA A 68 6.52 -2.17 -17.01
N GLY A 69 5.50 -1.62 -16.35
CA GLY A 69 4.98 -0.27 -16.61
C GLY A 69 5.64 0.82 -15.74
N GLY A 70 6.54 0.47 -14.83
CA GLY A 70 7.14 1.41 -13.87
C GLY A 70 6.22 1.80 -12.71
N PHE A 71 5.23 0.97 -12.39
CA PHE A 71 4.32 1.18 -11.26
C PHE A 71 4.80 0.44 -10.00
N PRO A 72 4.48 0.95 -8.79
CA PRO A 72 4.84 0.29 -7.55
C PRO A 72 4.09 -1.04 -7.37
N PRO A 73 4.64 -1.98 -6.59
CA PRO A 73 3.95 -3.21 -6.24
C PRO A 73 2.75 -2.96 -5.32
N ILE A 74 1.82 -3.90 -5.32
CA ILE A 74 0.70 -3.95 -4.38
C ILE A 74 1.24 -4.20 -2.97
N GLN A 75 0.72 -3.47 -1.98
CA GLN A 75 1.05 -3.73 -0.58
C GLN A 75 0.05 -4.70 0.03
N LEU A 76 0.54 -5.77 0.65
CA LEU A 76 -0.26 -6.83 1.25
C LEU A 76 -0.27 -6.71 2.77
N PHE A 77 -1.46 -6.75 3.36
CA PHE A 77 -1.67 -6.81 4.80
C PHE A 77 -2.40 -8.11 5.12
N PHE A 78 -1.73 -9.03 5.80
CA PHE A 78 -2.33 -10.30 6.21
C PHE A 78 -3.04 -10.14 7.54
N HIS A 79 -4.17 -10.81 7.67
CA HIS A 79 -4.90 -10.86 8.93
C HIS A 79 -4.10 -11.61 10.00
N GLU A 80 -4.00 -10.99 11.18
CA GLU A 80 -3.44 -11.61 12.39
C GLU A 80 -4.51 -11.73 13.48
N ASN A 81 -5.39 -10.73 13.61
CA ASN A 81 -6.46 -10.66 14.60
C ASN A 81 -7.56 -9.67 14.15
N GLY A 82 -8.80 -9.85 14.63
CA GLY A 82 -9.91 -8.91 14.45
C GLY A 82 -10.97 -9.38 13.46
N ALA A 83 -11.26 -8.55 12.46
CA ALA A 83 -12.36 -8.74 11.50
C ALA A 83 -12.22 -10.02 10.65
N ASP A 84 -13.28 -10.41 9.94
CA ASP A 84 -13.31 -11.65 9.14
C ASP A 84 -12.80 -11.42 7.71
N PHE A 85 -11.48 -11.28 7.54
CA PHE A 85 -10.79 -11.23 6.24
C PHE A 85 -9.45 -11.98 6.34
N ASP A 86 -8.85 -12.34 5.21
CA ASP A 86 -7.53 -12.99 5.19
C ASP A 86 -6.42 -12.04 4.71
N VAL A 87 -6.71 -11.21 3.71
CA VAL A 87 -5.74 -10.29 3.14
C VAL A 87 -6.39 -8.99 2.64
N ILE A 88 -5.71 -7.88 2.89
CA ILE A 88 -6.02 -6.57 2.31
C ILE A 88 -4.93 -6.20 1.33
N LEU A 89 -5.32 -5.78 0.13
CA LEU A 89 -4.45 -5.19 -0.87
C LEU A 89 -4.61 -3.68 -0.80
N PHE A 90 -3.52 -2.97 -0.58
CA PHE A 90 -3.47 -1.53 -0.76
C PHE A 90 -2.82 -1.21 -2.10
N LYS A 91 -3.58 -0.52 -2.95
CA LYS A 91 -3.12 -0.01 -4.25
C LYS A 91 -2.98 1.51 -4.13
N PRO A 92 -1.75 2.05 -4.07
CA PRO A 92 -1.55 3.49 -4.03
C PRO A 92 -2.17 4.14 -5.27
N VAL A 93 -3.10 5.08 -5.06
CA VAL A 93 -3.66 5.86 -6.16
C VAL A 93 -2.60 6.89 -6.56
N THR A 94 -1.93 6.65 -7.69
CA THR A 94 -0.89 7.57 -8.18
C THR A 94 -1.50 8.80 -8.88
N GLY A 95 -2.77 8.71 -9.32
CA GLY A 95 -3.39 9.72 -10.18
C GLY A 95 -2.74 9.82 -11.57
N ILE A 96 -1.85 8.89 -11.91
CA ILE A 96 -1.07 8.87 -13.15
C ILE A 96 -1.56 7.68 -13.98
N GLU A 97 -2.20 7.98 -15.10
CA GLU A 97 -2.50 6.98 -16.11
C GLU A 97 -1.21 6.52 -16.82
N PRO A 98 -1.06 5.23 -17.15
CA PRO A 98 0.07 4.75 -17.94
C PRO A 98 0.15 5.45 -19.30
N THR A 99 1.37 5.80 -19.75
CA THR A 99 1.58 6.16 -21.15
C THR A 99 1.29 4.96 -22.07
N PRO A 100 1.06 5.17 -23.37
CA PRO A 100 0.89 4.07 -24.33
C PRO A 100 2.05 3.05 -24.30
N GLU A 101 3.29 3.51 -24.12
CA GLU A 101 4.47 2.65 -24.03
C GLU A 101 4.48 1.81 -22.74
N GLN A 102 4.13 2.42 -21.60
CA GLN A 102 3.99 1.71 -20.33
C GLN A 102 2.88 0.66 -20.41
N ALA A 103 1.71 1.03 -20.92
CA ALA A 103 0.59 0.11 -21.13
C ALA A 103 0.98 -1.05 -22.06
N ALA A 104 1.69 -0.77 -23.16
CA ALA A 104 2.18 -1.79 -24.08
C ALA A 104 3.22 -2.71 -23.41
N ALA A 105 4.07 -2.20 -22.51
CA ALA A 105 5.03 -3.00 -21.76
C ALA A 105 4.32 -3.94 -20.76
N MET A 106 3.34 -3.43 -20.02
CA MET A 106 2.49 -4.22 -19.13
C MET A 106 1.75 -5.32 -19.90
N ASP A 107 1.20 -4.99 -21.07
CA ASP A 107 0.51 -5.93 -21.96
C ASP A 107 1.43 -7.06 -22.46
N ARG A 108 2.66 -6.72 -22.86
CA ARG A 108 3.67 -7.74 -23.24
C ARG A 108 4.01 -8.65 -22.07
N LYS A 109 4.27 -8.09 -20.89
CA LYS A 109 4.61 -8.86 -19.69
C LYS A 109 3.46 -9.78 -19.26
N ARG A 110 2.22 -9.29 -19.29
CA ARG A 110 1.04 -10.12 -18.97
C ARG A 110 0.93 -11.35 -19.90
N LYS A 111 1.17 -11.16 -21.19
CA LYS A 111 1.17 -12.25 -22.19
C LYS A 111 2.33 -13.22 -21.97
N GLU A 112 3.52 -12.72 -21.70
CA GLU A 112 4.71 -13.52 -21.37
C GLU A 112 4.46 -14.43 -20.17
N LEU A 113 3.79 -13.92 -19.13
CA LEU A 113 3.44 -14.67 -17.93
C LEU A 113 2.21 -15.59 -18.09
N GLY A 114 1.59 -15.62 -19.28
CA GLY A 114 0.40 -16.45 -19.53
C GLY A 114 -0.81 -16.09 -18.66
N MET A 115 -0.89 -14.85 -18.15
CA MET A 115 -1.94 -14.48 -17.22
C MET A 115 -3.30 -14.37 -17.93
N PRO A 116 -4.40 -14.90 -17.36
CA PRO A 116 -5.74 -14.72 -17.91
C PRO A 116 -6.12 -13.22 -17.94
N SER A 117 -6.88 -12.85 -18.96
CA SER A 117 -7.39 -11.50 -19.20
C SER A 117 -8.85 -11.54 -19.65
N GLY A 118 -9.50 -10.36 -19.70
CA GLY A 118 -10.90 -10.25 -20.12
C GLY A 118 -11.83 -11.10 -19.23
N PRO A 119 -12.84 -11.78 -19.81
CA PRO A 119 -13.76 -12.62 -19.04
C PRO A 119 -13.07 -13.76 -18.26
N ALA A 120 -11.98 -14.33 -18.79
CA ALA A 120 -11.27 -15.43 -18.13
C ALA A 120 -10.65 -15.01 -16.79
N TYR A 121 -10.18 -13.75 -16.69
CA TYR A 121 -9.68 -13.20 -15.43
C TYR A 121 -10.71 -13.32 -14.31
N PHE A 122 -11.97 -12.96 -14.59
CA PHE A 122 -13.04 -12.96 -13.60
C PHE A 122 -13.46 -14.35 -13.13
N VAL A 123 -13.36 -15.36 -13.99
CA VAL A 123 -13.57 -16.76 -13.61
C VAL A 123 -12.43 -17.24 -12.71
N ASN A 124 -11.19 -17.03 -13.15
CA ASN A 124 -10.00 -17.51 -12.43
C ASN A 124 -9.89 -16.90 -11.03
N ILE A 125 -10.09 -15.59 -10.87
CA ILE A 125 -9.95 -14.95 -9.55
C ILE A 125 -11.01 -15.44 -8.54
N ARG A 126 -12.20 -15.81 -9.02
CA ARG A 126 -13.29 -16.33 -8.16
C ARG A 126 -13.03 -17.75 -7.66
N GLU A 127 -12.11 -18.49 -8.27
CA GLU A 127 -11.67 -19.78 -7.74
C GLU A 127 -10.78 -19.63 -6.49
N LEU A 128 -10.20 -18.44 -6.30
CA LEU A 128 -9.26 -18.15 -5.21
C LEU A 128 -9.93 -17.41 -4.04
N VAL A 129 -11.13 -16.89 -4.23
CA VAL A 129 -11.78 -15.91 -3.34
C VAL A 129 -13.16 -16.40 -2.92
N ALA A 130 -13.43 -16.41 -1.61
CA ALA A 130 -14.74 -16.68 -1.04
C ALA A 130 -15.59 -15.40 -0.94
N GLU A 131 -14.97 -14.28 -0.56
CA GLU A 131 -15.62 -12.97 -0.46
C GLU A 131 -14.64 -11.85 -0.86
N HIS A 132 -15.16 -10.82 -1.53
CA HIS A 132 -14.39 -9.66 -1.96
C HIS A 132 -15.22 -8.39 -1.77
N SER A 133 -14.58 -7.37 -1.21
CA SER A 133 -15.10 -6.01 -1.17
C SER A 133 -14.03 -5.00 -1.58
N ASP A 134 -14.47 -3.92 -2.22
CA ASP A 134 -13.62 -2.79 -2.61
C ASP A 134 -14.00 -1.56 -1.80
N SER A 135 -13.00 -0.80 -1.37
CA SER A 135 -13.17 0.46 -0.66
C SER A 135 -12.28 1.55 -1.25
N LYS A 136 -12.91 2.55 -1.85
CA LYS A 136 -12.27 3.83 -2.19
C LYS A 136 -12.41 4.78 -1.01
N THR A 137 -11.29 5.32 -0.54
CA THR A 137 -11.21 6.12 0.67
C THR A 137 -10.46 7.42 0.44
N TYR A 138 -10.69 8.41 1.32
CA TYR A 138 -9.82 9.57 1.46
C TYR A 138 -8.76 9.29 2.51
N GLY A 139 -7.49 9.42 2.15
CA GLY A 139 -6.37 9.07 3.01
C GLY A 139 -5.07 8.84 2.22
N PRO A 140 -3.92 8.80 2.93
CA PRO A 140 -3.77 8.97 4.37
C PRO A 140 -3.93 10.43 4.80
N LEU A 141 -4.61 10.65 5.93
CA LEU A 141 -4.88 11.98 6.48
C LEU A 141 -4.65 11.99 7.99
N SER A 142 -4.09 13.07 8.50
CA SER A 142 -4.13 13.35 9.94
C SER A 142 -5.47 13.98 10.32
N ALA A 143 -5.88 13.82 11.58
CA ALA A 143 -7.06 14.52 12.10
C ALA A 143 -6.94 16.04 11.96
N ALA A 144 -5.74 16.61 12.12
CA ALA A 144 -5.49 18.04 11.95
C ALA A 144 -5.74 18.49 10.50
N THR A 145 -5.29 17.72 9.51
CA THR A 145 -5.54 17.99 8.09
C THR A 145 -7.03 17.93 7.77
N TRP A 146 -7.74 16.94 8.32
CA TRP A 146 -9.19 16.81 8.15
C TRP A 146 -9.93 18.02 8.72
N LEU A 147 -9.65 18.38 9.97
CA LEU A 147 -10.32 19.48 10.66
C LEU A 147 -10.03 20.82 9.99
N ALA A 148 -8.80 21.08 9.55
CA ALA A 148 -8.47 22.32 8.84
C ALA A 148 -9.30 22.52 7.56
N LYS A 149 -9.48 21.46 6.77
CA LYS A 149 -10.33 21.51 5.56
C LYS A 149 -11.81 21.67 5.91
N LEU A 150 -12.30 20.98 6.95
CA LEU A 150 -13.67 21.11 7.43
C LEU A 150 -13.99 22.53 7.93
N ASP A 151 -13.10 23.13 8.72
CA ASP A 151 -13.30 24.45 9.30
C ASP A 151 -13.25 25.54 8.22
N LYS A 152 -12.34 25.42 7.24
CA LYS A 152 -12.35 26.26 6.03
C LYS A 152 -13.69 26.18 5.30
N TRP A 153 -14.16 24.96 5.02
CA TRP A 153 -15.44 24.76 4.34
C TRP A 153 -16.60 25.40 5.10
N ARG A 154 -16.66 25.27 6.43
CA ARG A 154 -17.69 25.89 7.27
C ARG A 154 -17.63 27.42 7.26
N ALA A 155 -16.44 28.00 7.23
CA ALA A 155 -16.27 29.45 7.13
C ALA A 155 -16.80 29.99 5.79
N GLU A 156 -16.58 29.24 4.71
CA GLU A 156 -17.07 29.56 3.36
C GLU A 156 -18.56 29.23 3.17
N ASN A 157 -19.09 28.27 3.94
CA ASN A 157 -20.48 27.80 3.89
C ASN A 157 -21.16 27.94 5.25
N PRO A 158 -21.37 29.18 5.75
CA PRO A 158 -21.99 29.38 7.05
C PRO A 158 -23.41 28.78 7.06
N PRO A 159 -23.85 28.15 8.17
CA PRO A 159 -25.19 27.60 8.26
C PRO A 159 -26.23 28.69 7.98
N ARG A 160 -27.24 28.36 7.17
CA ARG A 160 -28.36 29.29 6.93
C ARG A 160 -29.01 29.61 8.27
N LYS A 161 -29.19 30.90 8.56
CA LYS A 161 -30.00 31.34 9.70
C LYS A 161 -31.40 30.71 9.55
N PRO A 162 -31.95 30.07 10.59
CA PRO A 162 -33.30 29.55 10.51
C PRO A 162 -34.26 30.70 10.21
N THR A 163 -34.90 30.63 9.04
CA THR A 163 -35.99 31.52 8.66
C THR A 163 -37.20 31.20 9.51
N GLY A 164 -37.51 32.08 10.47
CA GLY A 164 -38.81 32.09 11.16
C GLY A 164 -38.77 31.62 12.61
N ALA A 165 -38.30 32.48 13.51
CA ALA A 165 -39.03 32.69 14.75
C ALA A 165 -39.93 33.90 14.49
N ALA A 166 -41.15 33.65 14.01
CA ALA A 166 -42.19 34.68 14.03
C ALA A 166 -42.46 35.02 15.51
N GLN A 167 -42.28 36.29 15.86
CA GLN A 167 -42.74 36.87 17.12
C GLN A 167 -44.26 36.97 17.13
#